data_AF-A0A5D2J0F4-F1
#
_entry.id   AF-A0A5D2J0F4-F1
#
_cell.length_a   1.000
_cell.length_b   1.000
_cell.length_c   1.000
_cell.angle_alpha   90.00
_cell.angle_beta   90.00
_cell.angle_gamma   90.00
#
_symmetry.space_group_name_H-M   'P 1'
#
loop_
_entity.id
_entity.type
_entity.pdbx_description
1 polymer ?
#
loop_
_entity_poly.entity_id
_entity_poly.type
_entity_poly.pdbx_seq_one_letter_code
_entity_poly.pdbx_strand_id
1 'polypeptide(L)'
;MFDNIQFTTLNPSHFIQVLHCALKSVRSYVRLMMKEMELAKWDIVAATKAIEPSAMLAKQSHACFLFESFVCKTMLQGFDSHDFSGLKSLHREQYFNAFKTLKSANPKSFLVQNPKSGFAKFIRDKYLKLVHPKMECSFFGNLNQRKMVISGGFSDTAFFMAFTEMGRRFWLLHCLGLSMSDQVSVFQVMKGYRFSEVYMENVSEESLFIDEIVDGADVDFRVGFTVVPGFKIGKTVIQSQVYLSPVINPNGTSLLDGNTLR
;
A
#
# COMPACT_ATOMS: atom_id res chain seq x y z
N MET A 1 0.09 -22.58 3.20
CA MET A 1 -0.34 -21.72 2.05
C MET A 1 0.75 -21.58 0.99
N PHE A 2 2.05 -21.58 1.32
CA PHE A 2 3.12 -21.52 0.31
C PHE A 2 4.06 -22.74 0.40
N ASP A 3 3.51 -23.91 0.67
CA ASP A 3 4.30 -25.10 1.03
C ASP A 3 4.92 -25.78 -0.20
N ASN A 4 4.48 -25.37 -1.39
CA ASN A 4 4.97 -25.88 -2.68
C ASN A 4 5.90 -24.89 -3.43
N ILE A 5 6.21 -23.72 -2.86
CA ILE A 5 7.13 -22.78 -3.52
C ILE A 5 8.56 -23.30 -3.36
N GLN A 6 9.22 -23.59 -4.49
CA GLN A 6 10.62 -24.01 -4.54
C GLN A 6 11.47 -22.95 -5.22
N PHE A 7 12.74 -22.84 -4.84
CA PHE A 7 13.66 -21.82 -5.36
C PHE A 7 13.83 -21.93 -6.88
N THR A 8 13.98 -23.15 -7.39
CA THR A 8 14.21 -23.44 -8.81
C THR A 8 13.00 -23.21 -9.70
N THR A 9 11.79 -23.13 -9.12
CA THR A 9 10.53 -22.96 -9.84
C THR A 9 9.86 -21.61 -9.59
N LEU A 10 10.58 -20.67 -8.98
CA LEU A 10 10.10 -19.30 -8.76
C LEU A 10 9.68 -18.65 -10.07
N ASN A 11 8.50 -18.07 -10.07
CA ASN A 11 7.90 -17.45 -11.25
C ASN A 11 6.93 -16.34 -10.81
N PRO A 12 6.45 -15.48 -11.73
CA PRO A 12 5.61 -14.34 -11.38
C PRO A 12 4.31 -14.72 -10.64
N SER A 13 3.74 -15.90 -10.87
CA SER A 13 2.51 -16.33 -10.17
C SER A 13 2.73 -16.50 -8.66
N HIS A 14 3.91 -16.98 -8.25
CA HIS A 14 4.28 -17.08 -6.84
C HIS A 14 4.37 -15.70 -6.19
N PHE A 15 4.93 -14.72 -6.90
CA PHE A 15 4.99 -13.34 -6.44
C PHE A 15 3.60 -12.74 -6.27
N ILE A 16 2.71 -12.94 -7.25
CA ILE A 16 1.32 -12.48 -7.21
C ILE A 16 0.57 -13.09 -6.00
N GLN A 17 0.76 -14.38 -5.71
CA GLN A 17 0.14 -15.03 -4.55
C GLN A 17 0.58 -14.40 -3.21
N VAL A 18 1.87 -14.11 -3.06
CA VAL A 18 2.40 -13.45 -1.85
C VAL A 18 1.94 -11.99 -1.78
N LEU A 19 1.90 -11.29 -2.92
CA LEU A 19 1.38 -9.92 -3.01
C LEU A 19 -0.09 -9.88 -2.57
N HIS A 20 -0.94 -10.78 -3.08
CA HIS A 20 -2.34 -10.87 -2.65
C HIS A 20 -2.48 -11.11 -1.14
N CYS A 21 -1.62 -11.94 -0.55
CA CYS A 21 -1.60 -12.12 0.91
C CYS A 21 -1.21 -10.84 1.66
N ALA A 22 -0.25 -10.07 1.15
CA ALA A 22 0.13 -8.78 1.71
C ALA A 22 -1.00 -7.75 1.58
N LEU A 23 -1.64 -7.64 0.41
CA LEU A 23 -2.76 -6.71 0.23
C LEU A 23 -3.97 -7.08 1.09
N LYS A 24 -4.21 -8.37 1.32
CA LYS A 24 -5.24 -8.82 2.28
C LYS A 24 -4.92 -8.37 3.71
N SER A 25 -3.66 -8.45 4.15
CA SER A 25 -3.28 -7.97 5.48
C SER A 25 -3.32 -6.44 5.59
N VAL A 26 -3.04 -5.70 4.50
CA VAL A 26 -3.27 -4.24 4.44
C VAL A 26 -4.73 -3.91 4.71
N ARG A 27 -5.67 -4.51 3.97
CA ARG A 27 -7.10 -4.26 4.16
C ARG A 27 -7.55 -4.55 5.60
N SER A 28 -7.09 -5.65 6.19
CA SER A 28 -7.39 -5.97 7.58
C SER A 28 -6.80 -4.95 8.56
N TYR A 29 -5.56 -4.53 8.35
CA TYR A 29 -4.89 -3.56 9.22
C TYR A 29 -5.48 -2.15 9.10
N VAL A 30 -5.83 -1.71 7.88
CA VAL A 30 -6.50 -0.42 7.64
C VAL A 30 -7.86 -0.38 8.32
N ARG A 31 -8.66 -1.46 8.23
CA ARG A 31 -9.93 -1.55 8.98
C ARG A 31 -9.72 -1.41 10.49
N LEU A 32 -8.70 -2.06 11.04
CA LEU A 32 -8.36 -1.91 12.46
C LEU A 32 -7.93 -0.47 12.77
N MET A 33 -7.07 0.13 11.95
CA MET A 33 -6.62 1.51 12.14
C MET A 33 -7.77 2.52 12.10
N MET A 34 -8.68 2.40 11.13
CA MET A 34 -9.84 3.27 11.04
C MET A 34 -10.77 3.09 12.25
N LYS A 35 -10.95 1.85 12.74
CA LYS A 35 -11.70 1.61 13.98
C LYS A 35 -11.05 2.31 15.18
N GLU A 36 -9.72 2.24 15.34
CA GLU A 36 -9.03 2.97 16.41
C GLU A 36 -9.16 4.49 16.24
N MET A 37 -9.15 5.01 15.01
CA MET A 37 -9.43 6.42 14.73
C MET A 37 -10.83 6.84 15.18
N GLU A 38 -11.84 6.05 14.85
CA GLU A 38 -13.23 6.31 15.25
C GLU A 38 -13.39 6.31 16.77
N LEU A 39 -12.83 5.30 17.45
CA LEU A 39 -12.85 5.20 18.92
C LEU A 39 -12.15 6.38 19.59
N ALA A 40 -11.04 6.84 19.01
CA ALA A 40 -10.29 8.00 19.48
C ALA A 40 -10.90 9.35 19.05
N LYS A 41 -12.05 9.37 18.36
CA LYS A 41 -12.67 10.56 17.77
C LYS A 41 -11.70 11.37 16.89
N TRP A 42 -10.82 10.67 16.18
CA TRP A 42 -9.85 11.26 15.28
C TRP A 42 -10.55 11.78 14.02
N ASP A 43 -10.12 12.94 13.53
CA ASP A 43 -10.69 13.54 12.32
C ASP A 43 -10.20 12.79 11.06
N ILE A 44 -11.05 11.88 10.58
CA ILE A 44 -10.79 11.06 9.39
C ILE A 44 -10.67 11.95 8.14
N VAL A 45 -11.44 13.04 8.03
CA VAL A 45 -11.41 13.93 6.87
C VAL A 45 -10.11 14.73 6.84
N ALA A 46 -9.64 15.21 7.98
CA ALA A 46 -8.33 15.84 8.08
C ALA A 46 -7.21 14.83 7.79
N ALA A 47 -7.34 13.58 8.25
CA ALA A 47 -6.36 12.53 7.98
C ALA A 47 -6.28 12.16 6.49
N THR A 48 -7.40 12.04 5.79
CA THR A 48 -7.42 11.76 4.35
C THR A 48 -6.83 12.92 3.55
N LYS A 49 -7.14 14.17 3.92
CA LYS A 49 -6.51 15.37 3.33
C LYS A 49 -5.01 15.45 3.62
N ALA A 50 -4.53 14.94 4.75
CA ALA A 50 -3.10 14.87 5.04
C ALA A 50 -2.38 13.81 4.17
N ILE A 51 -3.07 12.76 3.75
CA ILE A 51 -2.52 11.71 2.86
C ILE A 51 -2.49 12.19 1.40
N GLU A 52 -3.63 12.68 0.91
CA GLU A 52 -3.77 13.17 -0.46
C GLU A 52 -4.70 14.40 -0.42
N PRO A 53 -4.13 15.62 -0.30
CA PRO A 53 -4.90 16.86 -0.14
C PRO A 53 -5.90 17.11 -1.27
N SER A 54 -5.62 16.52 -2.42
CA SER A 54 -6.29 16.77 -3.67
C SER A 54 -7.14 15.59 -4.16
N ALA A 55 -7.40 14.61 -3.28
CA ALA A 55 -8.24 13.46 -3.58
C ALA A 55 -9.72 13.86 -3.67
N MET A 56 -10.35 13.52 -4.79
CA MET A 56 -11.80 13.61 -4.96
C MET A 56 -12.36 12.20 -4.89
N LEU A 57 -12.99 11.88 -3.75
CA LEU A 57 -13.64 10.60 -3.54
C LEU A 57 -15.08 10.65 -4.01
N ALA A 58 -15.53 9.60 -4.69
CA ALA A 58 -16.92 9.46 -5.13
C ALA A 58 -17.87 9.25 -3.95
N LYS A 59 -17.39 8.56 -2.91
CA LYS A 59 -18.11 8.30 -1.66
C LYS A 59 -17.19 8.49 -0.47
N GLN A 60 -17.73 8.96 0.65
CA GLN A 60 -16.95 9.07 1.89
C GLN A 60 -16.43 7.70 2.37
N SER A 61 -17.16 6.61 2.09
CA SER A 61 -16.73 5.24 2.38
C SER A 61 -15.45 4.83 1.64
N HIS A 62 -15.08 5.52 0.56
CA HIS A 62 -13.83 5.26 -0.19
C HIS A 62 -12.59 5.82 0.51
N ALA A 63 -12.74 6.48 1.68
CA ALA A 63 -11.62 6.94 2.49
C ALA A 63 -10.64 5.80 2.84
N CYS A 64 -11.10 4.56 2.92
CA CYS A 64 -10.24 3.39 3.13
C CYS A 64 -9.13 3.28 2.08
N PHE A 65 -9.39 3.59 0.81
CA PHE A 65 -8.40 3.50 -0.26
C PHE A 65 -7.24 4.49 -0.08
N LEU A 66 -7.47 5.63 0.58
CA LEU A 66 -6.39 6.57 0.92
C LEU A 66 -5.49 6.02 2.02
N PHE A 67 -6.08 5.38 3.04
CA PHE A 67 -5.28 4.72 4.08
C PHE A 67 -4.53 3.50 3.49
N GLU A 68 -5.16 2.70 2.64
CA GLU A 68 -4.51 1.60 1.92
C GLU A 68 -3.36 2.13 1.05
N SER A 69 -3.56 3.22 0.32
CA SER A 69 -2.53 3.94 -0.44
C SER A 69 -1.34 4.32 0.43
N PHE A 70 -1.60 5.00 1.56
CA PHE A 70 -0.55 5.42 2.48
C PHE A 70 0.23 4.23 3.05
N VAL A 71 -0.46 3.17 3.46
CA VAL A 71 0.14 1.94 3.98
C VAL A 71 0.98 1.26 2.90
N CYS A 72 0.42 0.98 1.73
CA CYS A 72 1.12 0.30 0.63
C CYS A 72 2.37 1.07 0.20
N LYS A 73 2.28 2.38 -0.02
CA LYS A 73 3.44 3.23 -0.37
C LYS A 73 4.50 3.19 0.73
N THR A 74 4.09 3.27 2.00
CA THR A 74 5.03 3.21 3.13
C THR A 74 5.73 1.86 3.19
N MET A 75 4.99 0.75 3.06
CA MET A 75 5.54 -0.60 3.16
C MET A 75 6.47 -0.94 1.98
N LEU A 76 6.13 -0.48 0.77
CA LEU A 76 6.91 -0.70 -0.44
C LEU A 76 8.00 0.36 -0.67
N GLN A 77 8.08 1.41 0.14
CA GLN A 77 9.17 2.39 0.02
C GLN A 77 10.53 1.71 0.13
N GLY A 78 11.35 1.83 -0.91
CA GLY A 78 12.68 1.22 -0.98
C GLY A 78 12.69 -0.25 -1.41
N PHE A 79 11.58 -0.78 -1.93
CA PHE A 79 11.47 -2.18 -2.37
C PHE A 79 12.58 -2.61 -3.33
N ASP A 80 13.01 -1.72 -4.23
CA ASP A 80 14.03 -2.00 -5.24
C ASP A 80 15.47 -1.76 -4.72
N SER A 81 15.63 -1.26 -3.49
CA SER A 81 16.96 -1.00 -2.92
C SER A 81 17.56 -2.26 -2.30
N HIS A 82 18.79 -2.62 -2.71
CA HIS A 82 19.56 -3.68 -2.06
C HIS A 82 19.88 -3.38 -0.58
N ASP A 83 19.75 -2.12 -0.17
CA ASP A 83 19.91 -1.66 1.21
C ASP A 83 18.71 -1.93 2.12
N PHE A 84 17.54 -2.28 1.54
CA PHE A 84 16.28 -2.43 2.26
C PHE A 84 16.34 -3.42 3.43
N SER A 85 17.25 -4.38 3.37
CA SER A 85 17.30 -5.49 4.32
C SER A 85 18.55 -5.53 5.20
N GLY A 86 19.53 -4.64 4.97
CA GLY A 86 20.87 -4.80 5.53
C GLY A 86 21.60 -6.07 5.04
N LEU A 87 21.00 -6.79 4.09
CA LEU A 87 21.52 -7.99 3.45
C LEU A 87 22.31 -7.60 2.19
N LYS A 88 23.30 -6.72 2.35
CA LYS A 88 24.17 -6.32 1.22
C LYS A 88 24.81 -7.58 0.64
N SER A 89 24.76 -7.75 -0.68
CA SER A 89 25.48 -8.80 -1.41
C SER A 89 25.02 -10.25 -1.17
N LEU A 90 23.80 -10.49 -0.68
CA LEU A 90 23.33 -11.87 -0.55
C LEU A 90 23.01 -12.51 -1.91
N HIS A 91 23.34 -13.80 -2.04
CA HIS A 91 22.95 -14.61 -3.19
C HIS A 91 21.42 -14.81 -3.19
N ARG A 92 20.77 -14.89 -4.35
CA ARG A 92 19.30 -15.07 -4.49
C ARG A 92 18.73 -16.16 -3.58
N GLU A 93 19.47 -17.24 -3.41
CA GLU A 93 19.09 -18.37 -2.56
C GLU A 93 19.01 -18.00 -1.07
N GLN A 94 19.85 -17.09 -0.59
CA GLN A 94 19.82 -16.63 0.80
C GLN A 94 18.58 -15.79 1.09
N TYR A 95 18.12 -14.96 0.13
CA TYR A 95 16.83 -14.29 0.23
C TYR A 95 15.67 -15.30 0.24
N PHE A 96 15.75 -16.37 -0.55
CA PHE A 96 14.76 -17.43 -0.52
C PHE A 96 14.76 -18.22 0.81
N ASN A 97 15.94 -18.45 1.39
CA ASN A 97 16.05 -19.04 2.72
C ASN A 97 15.45 -18.13 3.80
N ALA A 98 15.69 -16.83 3.74
CA ALA A 98 15.04 -15.86 4.62
C ALA A 98 13.50 -15.88 4.46
N PHE A 99 13.00 -15.99 3.23
CA PHE A 99 11.57 -16.20 2.95
C PHE A 99 11.04 -17.47 3.63
N LYS A 100 11.69 -18.62 3.43
CA LYS A 100 11.27 -19.90 4.03
C LYS A 100 11.24 -19.84 5.56
N THR A 101 12.28 -19.25 6.17
CA THR A 101 12.39 -19.14 7.63
C THR A 101 11.24 -18.32 8.21
N LEU A 102 10.95 -17.15 7.64
CA LEU A 102 9.91 -16.26 8.18
C LEU A 102 8.49 -16.66 7.76
N LYS A 103 8.34 -17.45 6.68
CA LYS A 103 7.04 -17.92 6.19
C LYS A 103 6.25 -18.63 7.27
N SER A 104 6.90 -19.58 7.96
CA SER A 104 6.28 -20.45 8.95
C SER A 104 6.45 -19.96 10.39
N ALA A 105 7.25 -18.92 10.61
CA ALA A 105 7.52 -18.39 11.94
C ALA A 105 6.35 -17.54 12.47
N ASN A 106 6.14 -17.61 13.78
CA ASN A 106 5.34 -16.61 14.48
C ASN A 106 6.13 -15.28 14.49
N PRO A 107 5.58 -14.16 13.98
CA PRO A 107 6.30 -12.90 13.87
C PRO A 107 6.82 -12.39 15.22
N LYS A 108 6.02 -12.48 16.27
CA LYS A 108 6.39 -11.99 17.60
C LYS A 108 7.56 -12.80 18.16
N SER A 109 7.42 -14.12 18.20
CA SER A 109 8.49 -15.00 18.69
C SER A 109 9.78 -14.80 17.90
N PHE A 110 9.67 -14.64 16.57
CA PHE A 110 10.82 -14.37 15.72
C PHE A 110 11.52 -13.06 16.07
N LEU A 111 10.77 -11.98 16.30
CA LEU A 111 11.33 -10.66 16.64
C LEU A 111 12.01 -10.65 18.01
N VAL A 112 11.44 -11.35 19.00
CA VAL A 112 12.04 -11.49 20.33
C VAL A 112 13.36 -12.27 20.26
N GLN A 113 13.40 -13.34 19.48
CA GLN A 113 14.61 -14.16 19.29
C GLN A 113 15.66 -13.47 18.42
N ASN A 114 15.24 -12.61 17.49
CA ASN A 114 16.11 -11.99 16.48
C ASN A 114 15.96 -10.45 16.42
N PRO A 115 16.17 -9.72 17.53
CA PRO A 115 15.87 -8.27 17.61
C PRO A 115 16.79 -7.39 16.75
N LYS A 116 17.92 -7.94 16.27
CA LYS A 116 18.88 -7.27 15.38
C LYS A 116 18.76 -7.70 13.91
N SER A 117 17.79 -8.57 13.56
CA SER A 117 17.59 -9.03 12.19
C SER A 117 17.15 -7.89 11.24
N GLY A 118 17.36 -8.10 9.94
CA GLY A 118 16.83 -7.18 8.91
C GLY A 118 15.31 -7.01 9.01
N PHE A 119 14.58 -8.09 9.31
CA PHE A 119 13.14 -8.02 9.54
C PHE A 119 12.79 -7.17 10.76
N ALA A 120 13.50 -7.33 11.87
CA ALA A 120 13.31 -6.50 13.06
C ALA A 120 13.55 -5.01 12.77
N LYS A 121 14.61 -4.69 12.03
CA LYS A 121 14.88 -3.31 11.57
C LYS A 121 13.74 -2.79 10.69
N PHE A 122 13.31 -3.58 9.71
CA PHE A 122 12.21 -3.22 8.82
C PHE A 122 10.91 -2.90 9.58
N ILE A 123 10.53 -3.75 10.54
CA ILE A 123 9.32 -3.52 11.36
C ILE A 123 9.42 -2.20 12.13
N ARG A 124 10.57 -1.91 12.76
CA ARG A 124 10.77 -0.64 13.48
C ARG A 124 10.69 0.56 12.55
N ASP A 125 11.45 0.53 11.45
CA ASP A 125 11.54 1.64 10.50
C ASP A 125 10.17 1.94 9.87
N LYS A 126 9.43 0.90 9.47
CA LYS A 126 8.09 1.06 8.89
C LYS A 126 7.07 1.50 9.92
N TYR A 127 7.10 0.98 11.15
CA TYR A 127 6.17 1.39 12.19
C TYR A 127 6.30 2.89 12.50
N LEU A 128 7.54 3.36 12.68
CA LEU A 128 7.81 4.75 13.05
C LEU A 128 7.45 5.75 11.93
N LYS A 129 7.48 5.30 10.67
CA LYS A 129 7.04 6.08 9.49
C LYS A 129 5.52 6.07 9.32
N LEU A 130 4.89 4.92 9.55
CA LEU A 130 3.47 4.71 9.27
C LEU A 130 2.59 5.26 10.40
N VAL A 131 2.96 5.03 11.66
CA VAL A 131 2.17 5.44 12.81
C VAL A 131 2.73 6.75 13.38
N HIS A 132 2.00 7.83 13.16
CA HIS A 132 2.39 9.15 13.64
C HIS A 132 2.29 9.23 15.18
N PRO A 133 3.21 9.93 15.89
CA PRO A 133 3.15 10.06 17.36
C PRO A 133 1.80 10.57 17.87
N LYS A 134 1.20 11.56 17.20
CA LYS A 134 -0.14 12.06 17.58
C LYS A 134 -1.22 10.99 17.46
N MET A 135 -1.16 10.14 16.44
CA MET A 135 -2.09 9.03 16.25
C MET A 135 -1.95 8.03 17.39
N GLU A 136 -0.71 7.64 17.72
CA GLU A 136 -0.44 6.72 18.82
C GLU A 136 -0.92 7.27 20.18
N CYS A 137 -0.65 8.55 20.44
CA CYS A 137 -1.13 9.21 21.65
C CYS A 137 -2.67 9.24 21.72
N SER A 138 -3.36 9.43 20.60
CA SER A 138 -4.82 9.40 20.57
C SER A 138 -5.40 8.00 20.72
N PHE A 139 -4.75 6.96 20.19
CA PHE A 139 -5.22 5.59 20.30
C PHE A 139 -5.00 5.02 21.70
N PHE A 140 -3.84 5.30 22.31
CA PHE A 140 -3.40 4.62 23.53
C PHE A 140 -3.21 5.54 24.74
N GLY A 141 -3.38 6.86 24.57
CA GLY A 141 -3.19 7.86 25.63
C GLY A 141 -1.72 8.12 26.02
N ASN A 142 -0.76 7.48 25.36
CA ASN A 142 0.68 7.62 25.64
C ASN A 142 1.54 7.22 24.43
N LEU A 143 2.87 7.34 24.56
CA LEU A 143 3.86 6.98 23.53
C LEU A 143 4.76 5.81 23.95
N ASN A 144 4.30 4.96 24.87
CA ASN A 144 5.15 3.89 25.42
C ASN A 144 5.52 2.87 24.34
N GLN A 145 4.59 2.55 23.44
CA GLN A 145 4.83 1.66 22.31
C GLN A 145 5.91 2.23 21.39
N ARG A 146 5.83 3.52 21.02
CA ARG A 146 6.84 4.20 20.21
C ARG A 146 8.21 4.19 20.89
N LYS A 147 8.27 4.53 22.18
CA LYS A 147 9.53 4.51 22.95
C LYS A 147 10.15 3.11 22.94
N MET A 148 9.33 2.07 23.12
CA MET A 148 9.76 0.68 23.06
C MET A 148 10.29 0.31 21.67
N VAL A 149 9.61 0.71 20.60
CA VAL A 149 10.06 0.47 19.22
C VAL A 149 11.39 1.17 18.94
N ILE A 150 11.55 2.42 19.39
CA ILE A 150 12.80 3.20 19.24
C ILE A 150 13.94 2.54 20.00
N SER A 151 13.71 2.01 21.20
CA SER A 151 14.74 1.30 21.98
C SER A 151 15.04 -0.10 21.46
N GLY A 152 14.38 -0.54 20.38
CA GLY A 152 14.64 -1.81 19.73
C GLY A 152 13.68 -2.94 20.12
N GLY A 153 12.75 -2.69 21.04
CA GLY A 153 11.73 -3.64 21.50
C GLY A 153 10.49 -3.71 20.59
N PHE A 154 9.58 -4.62 20.92
CA PHE A 154 8.36 -4.89 20.18
C PHE A 154 7.19 -5.00 21.15
N SER A 155 6.08 -4.33 20.83
CA SER A 155 4.90 -4.26 21.68
C SER A 155 3.96 -5.44 21.45
N ASP A 156 3.22 -5.82 22.50
CA ASP A 156 2.25 -6.92 22.48
C ASP A 156 0.81 -6.47 22.26
N THR A 157 0.58 -5.19 21.96
CA THR A 157 -0.77 -4.68 21.69
C THR A 157 -1.34 -5.32 20.42
N ALA A 158 -2.66 -5.51 20.39
CA ALA A 158 -3.35 -6.04 19.21
C ALA A 158 -3.06 -5.21 17.94
N PHE A 159 -2.99 -3.88 18.08
CA PHE A 159 -2.65 -2.97 17.00
C PHE A 159 -1.23 -3.19 16.46
N PHE A 160 -0.23 -3.30 17.33
CA PHE A 160 1.15 -3.56 16.92
C PHE A 160 1.33 -4.96 16.34
N MET A 161 0.62 -5.95 16.87
CA MET A 161 0.63 -7.31 16.36
C MET A 161 0.01 -7.42 14.97
N ALA A 162 -1.10 -6.73 14.72
CA ALA A 162 -1.71 -6.63 13.39
C ALA A 162 -0.77 -5.91 12.40
N PHE A 163 -0.15 -4.80 12.82
CA PHE A 163 0.89 -4.12 12.04
C PHE A 163 2.06 -5.06 11.70
N THR A 164 2.54 -5.82 12.69
CA THR A 164 3.68 -6.73 12.52
C THR A 164 3.36 -7.87 11.57
N GLU A 165 2.16 -8.44 11.65
CA GLU A 165 1.72 -9.47 10.70
C GLU A 165 1.62 -8.90 9.27
N MET A 166 1.09 -7.69 9.10
CA MET A 166 1.11 -7.01 7.80
C MET A 166 2.55 -6.79 7.31
N GLY A 167 3.44 -6.30 8.18
CA GLY A 167 4.84 -6.10 7.86
C GLY A 167 5.57 -7.38 7.48
N ARG A 168 5.26 -8.50 8.16
CA ARG A 168 5.78 -9.82 7.79
C ARG A 168 5.41 -10.19 6.35
N ARG A 169 4.18 -9.91 5.91
CA ARG A 169 3.76 -10.21 4.52
C ARG A 169 4.55 -9.41 3.48
N PHE A 170 4.80 -8.12 3.72
CA PHE A 170 5.63 -7.31 2.84
C PHE A 170 7.11 -7.71 2.87
N TRP A 171 7.63 -8.10 4.03
CA TRP A 171 8.99 -8.61 4.13
C TRP A 171 9.14 -9.91 3.33
N LEU A 172 8.18 -10.83 3.42
CA LEU A 172 8.14 -12.04 2.60
C LEU A 172 8.06 -11.72 1.10
N LEU A 173 7.23 -10.75 0.71
CA LEU A 173 7.15 -10.28 -0.68
C LEU A 173 8.51 -9.78 -1.19
N HIS A 174 9.21 -9.00 -0.36
CA HIS A 174 10.52 -8.47 -0.69
C HIS A 174 11.60 -9.56 -0.79
N CYS A 175 11.67 -10.48 0.18
CA CYS A 175 12.56 -11.64 0.11
C CYS A 175 12.29 -12.49 -1.13
N LEU A 176 11.02 -12.69 -1.49
CA LEU A 176 10.66 -13.44 -2.68
C LEU A 176 11.12 -12.70 -3.94
N GLY A 177 10.84 -11.40 -4.06
CA GLY A 177 11.26 -10.57 -5.20
C GLY A 177 12.77 -10.61 -5.43
N LEU A 178 13.58 -10.47 -4.37
CA LEU A 178 15.05 -10.54 -4.45
C LEU A 178 15.59 -11.96 -4.72
N SER A 179 14.77 -12.99 -4.56
CA SER A 179 15.14 -14.37 -4.89
C SER A 179 14.81 -14.76 -6.33
N MET A 180 14.04 -13.96 -7.07
CA MET A 180 13.63 -14.26 -8.43
C MET A 180 14.78 -14.15 -9.44
N SER A 181 14.64 -14.86 -10.57
CA SER A 181 15.62 -14.81 -11.65
C SER A 181 15.65 -13.45 -12.34
N ASP A 182 14.46 -12.91 -12.63
CA ASP A 182 14.25 -11.60 -13.21
C ASP A 182 14.18 -10.53 -12.11
N GLN A 183 14.69 -9.33 -12.42
CA GLN A 183 14.57 -8.19 -11.53
C GLN A 183 13.09 -7.83 -11.36
N VAL A 184 12.68 -7.72 -10.09
CA VAL A 184 11.38 -7.15 -9.72
C VAL A 184 11.58 -5.67 -9.45
N SER A 185 10.86 -4.82 -10.17
CA SER A 185 10.83 -3.37 -9.94
C SER A 185 9.42 -2.91 -9.60
N VAL A 186 9.30 -1.96 -8.68
CA VAL A 186 8.02 -1.31 -8.34
C VAL A 186 7.82 -0.05 -9.16
N PHE A 187 6.59 0.20 -9.62
CA PHE A 187 6.22 1.46 -10.25
C PHE A 187 4.95 2.05 -9.62
N GLN A 188 4.87 3.37 -9.60
CA GLN A 188 3.70 4.10 -9.12
C GLN A 188 3.18 5.00 -10.23
N VAL A 189 1.85 5.08 -10.36
CA VAL A 189 1.21 5.97 -11.32
C VAL A 189 0.99 7.33 -10.67
N MET A 190 1.34 8.40 -11.38
CA MET A 190 1.16 9.76 -10.88
C MET A 190 -0.28 10.23 -11.05
N LYS A 191 -0.71 11.12 -10.15
CA LYS A 191 -2.00 11.80 -10.26
C LYS A 191 -2.10 12.55 -11.60
N GLY A 192 -3.29 12.56 -12.19
CA GLY A 192 -3.60 13.27 -13.44
C GLY A 192 -3.27 12.48 -14.72
N TYR A 193 -2.67 11.30 -14.60
CA TYR A 193 -2.38 10.45 -15.76
C TYR A 193 -3.64 9.78 -16.30
N ARG A 194 -3.62 9.49 -17.61
CA ARG A 194 -4.65 8.69 -18.30
C ARG A 194 -4.67 7.28 -17.75
N PHE A 195 -5.87 6.72 -17.60
CA PHE A 195 -6.04 5.33 -17.27
C PHE A 195 -5.53 4.46 -18.45
N SER A 196 -4.86 3.36 -18.11
CA SER A 196 -4.38 2.39 -19.08
C SER A 196 -4.61 1.00 -18.52
N GLU A 197 -5.57 0.27 -19.08
CA GLU A 197 -5.90 -1.10 -18.67
C GLU A 197 -4.70 -2.05 -18.71
N VAL A 198 -3.70 -1.80 -19.56
CA VAL A 198 -2.48 -2.63 -19.59
C VAL A 198 -1.63 -2.52 -18.31
N TYR A 199 -1.63 -1.35 -17.65
CA TYR A 199 -0.74 -1.05 -16.51
C TYR A 199 -1.49 -0.79 -15.21
N MET A 200 -2.81 -0.63 -15.28
CA MET A 200 -3.62 -0.11 -14.18
C MET A 200 -4.92 -0.91 -14.03
N GLU A 201 -5.33 -1.07 -12.78
CA GLU A 201 -6.62 -1.65 -12.38
C GLU A 201 -7.36 -0.59 -11.54
N ASN A 202 -8.61 -0.27 -11.88
CA ASN A 202 -9.41 0.65 -11.07
C ASN A 202 -9.97 -0.08 -9.84
N VAL A 203 -9.77 0.48 -8.64
CA VAL A 203 -10.25 -0.15 -7.39
C VAL A 203 -11.74 0.03 -7.14
N SER A 204 -12.41 0.92 -7.87
CA SER A 204 -13.82 1.23 -7.66
C SER A 204 -14.48 1.59 -8.98
N GLU A 205 -15.30 0.69 -9.51
CA GLU A 205 -16.17 0.99 -10.66
C GLU A 205 -17.11 2.17 -10.35
N GLU A 206 -17.53 2.29 -9.09
CA GLU A 206 -18.39 3.39 -8.64
C GLU A 206 -17.75 4.77 -8.73
N SER A 207 -16.41 4.85 -8.80
CA SER A 207 -15.72 6.11 -9.03
C SER A 207 -16.00 6.71 -10.40
N LEU A 208 -16.50 5.90 -11.34
CA LEU A 208 -16.82 6.30 -12.71
C LEU A 208 -18.25 6.85 -12.85
N PHE A 209 -19.14 6.61 -11.89
CA PHE A 209 -20.55 7.05 -11.95
C PHE A 209 -20.78 8.50 -11.44
N ILE A 210 -19.73 9.28 -11.19
CA ILE A 210 -19.89 10.72 -10.86
C ILE A 210 -20.50 11.49 -12.04
N ASP A 211 -20.44 10.93 -13.25
CA ASP A 211 -20.98 11.46 -14.49
C ASP A 211 -22.50 11.74 -14.41
N GLU A 212 -23.27 10.92 -13.67
CA GLU A 212 -24.72 11.12 -13.50
C GLU A 212 -25.08 12.37 -12.66
N ILE A 213 -24.10 12.94 -11.94
CA ILE A 213 -24.31 14.12 -11.08
C ILE A 213 -24.03 15.42 -11.84
N VAL A 214 -23.28 15.36 -12.95
CA VAL A 214 -22.83 16.53 -13.71
C VAL A 214 -23.43 16.49 -15.12
N ASP A 215 -24.70 16.89 -15.19
CA ASP A 215 -25.51 16.92 -16.41
C ASP A 215 -24.77 17.61 -17.58
N GLY A 216 -24.37 16.82 -18.59
CA GLY A 216 -23.93 17.31 -19.91
C GLY A 216 -22.45 17.67 -20.11
N ALA A 217 -21.53 17.32 -19.21
CA ALA A 217 -20.09 17.52 -19.42
C ALA A 217 -19.39 16.27 -19.98
N ASP A 218 -18.45 16.42 -20.89
CA ASP A 218 -17.50 15.35 -21.28
C ASP A 218 -16.53 15.11 -20.10
N VAL A 219 -16.91 14.21 -19.19
CA VAL A 219 -16.13 13.92 -17.98
C VAL A 219 -15.04 12.90 -18.30
N ASP A 220 -13.80 13.41 -18.39
CA ASP A 220 -12.62 12.56 -18.52
C ASP A 220 -12.17 12.06 -17.15
N PHE A 221 -11.89 10.77 -17.02
CA PHE A 221 -11.38 10.18 -15.78
C PHE A 221 -9.86 10.08 -15.82
N ARG A 222 -9.22 10.63 -14.78
CA ARG A 222 -7.78 10.54 -14.56
C ARG A 222 -7.48 9.83 -13.27
N VAL A 223 -6.25 9.36 -13.16
CA VAL A 223 -5.74 8.79 -11.90
C VAL A 223 -5.80 9.88 -10.82
N GLY A 224 -6.63 9.66 -9.79
CA GLY A 224 -6.66 10.50 -8.61
C GLY A 224 -5.44 10.20 -7.73
N PHE A 225 -5.23 8.93 -7.42
CA PHE A 225 -4.05 8.45 -6.70
C PHE A 225 -3.85 6.94 -6.90
N THR A 226 -2.61 6.48 -6.75
CA THR A 226 -2.30 5.04 -6.63
C THR A 226 -2.69 4.53 -5.24
N VAL A 227 -3.47 3.45 -5.20
CA VAL A 227 -3.79 2.66 -4.01
C VAL A 227 -2.72 1.60 -3.76
N VAL A 228 -2.33 0.86 -4.79
CA VAL A 228 -1.26 -0.14 -4.72
C VAL A 228 -0.30 0.09 -5.88
N PRO A 229 1.00 0.33 -5.61
CA PRO A 229 2.03 0.36 -6.65
C PRO A 229 2.01 -0.93 -7.48
N GLY A 230 2.24 -0.80 -8.79
CA GLY A 230 2.37 -1.93 -9.69
C GLY A 230 3.78 -2.51 -9.65
N PHE A 231 3.96 -3.67 -10.28
CA PHE A 231 5.26 -4.34 -10.36
C PHE A 231 5.56 -4.78 -11.78
N LYS A 232 6.85 -4.82 -12.10
CA LYS A 232 7.37 -5.41 -13.34
C LYS A 232 8.36 -6.52 -12.97
N ILE A 233 8.16 -7.69 -13.56
CA ILE A 233 9.01 -8.88 -13.36
C ILE A 233 9.39 -9.39 -14.75
N GLY A 234 10.59 -9.05 -15.22
CA GLY A 234 10.99 -9.31 -16.60
C GLY A 234 10.01 -8.66 -17.60
N LYS A 235 9.25 -9.49 -18.32
CA LYS A 235 8.22 -9.05 -19.28
C LYS A 235 6.81 -8.99 -18.69
N THR A 236 6.61 -9.54 -17.49
CA THR A 236 5.30 -9.57 -16.83
C THR A 236 5.05 -8.25 -16.11
N VAL A 237 3.88 -7.66 -16.36
CA VAL A 237 3.38 -6.49 -15.64
C VAL A 237 2.28 -6.95 -14.68
N ILE A 238 2.42 -6.55 -13.42
CA ILE A 238 1.35 -6.61 -12.42
C ILE A 238 0.82 -5.19 -12.30
N GLN A 239 -0.45 -5.00 -12.63
CA GLN A 239 -1.07 -3.69 -12.70
C GLN A 239 -1.00 -2.95 -11.36
N SER A 240 -0.84 -1.62 -11.43
CA SER A 240 -1.02 -0.75 -10.28
C SER A 240 -2.51 -0.57 -10.01
N GLN A 241 -2.93 -0.74 -8.76
CA GLN A 241 -4.30 -0.43 -8.37
C GLN A 241 -4.42 1.08 -8.15
N VAL A 242 -5.30 1.72 -8.91
CA VAL A 242 -5.49 3.17 -8.91
C VAL A 242 -6.94 3.51 -8.58
N TYR A 243 -7.13 4.66 -7.94
CA TYR A 243 -8.44 5.27 -7.78
C TYR A 243 -8.60 6.32 -8.87
N LEU A 244 -9.67 6.24 -9.66
CA LEU A 244 -9.96 7.21 -10.71
C LEU A 244 -10.81 8.35 -10.16
N SER A 245 -10.52 9.56 -10.63
CA SER A 245 -11.24 10.78 -10.28
C SER A 245 -11.60 11.54 -11.56
N PRO A 246 -12.78 12.17 -11.61
CA PRO A 246 -13.19 12.98 -12.74
C PRO A 246 -12.30 14.22 -12.87
N VAL A 247 -12.07 14.65 -14.10
CA VAL A 247 -11.47 15.94 -14.44
C VAL A 247 -12.55 16.80 -15.05
N ILE A 248 -12.95 17.84 -14.33
CA ILE A 248 -13.92 18.81 -14.84
C ILE A 248 -13.19 19.72 -15.81
N ASN A 249 -13.42 19.55 -17.11
CA ASN A 249 -12.92 20.46 -18.13
C ASN A 249 -13.80 21.73 -18.14
N PRO A 250 -13.24 22.92 -17.88
CA PRO A 250 -14.03 24.16 -17.82
C PRO A 250 -14.58 24.65 -19.17
N ASN A 251 -14.31 23.94 -20.28
CA ASN A 251 -14.67 24.38 -21.64
C ASN A 251 -15.92 23.68 -22.22
N GLY A 252 -16.74 23.05 -21.39
CA GLY A 252 -18.06 22.53 -21.79
C GLY A 252 -19.12 23.61 -21.94
N THR A 253 -18.79 24.79 -22.49
CA THR A 253 -19.82 25.69 -23.02
C THR A 253 -20.12 25.23 -24.45
N SER A 254 -21.30 24.66 -24.63
CA SER A 254 -21.90 24.42 -25.93
C SER A 254 -21.83 25.69 -26.77
N LEU A 255 -20.96 25.67 -27.79
CA LEU A 255 -21.11 26.54 -28.95
C LEU A 255 -22.36 26.07 -29.70
N LEU A 256 -23.52 26.51 -29.25
CA LEU A 256 -24.69 26.61 -30.11
C LEU A 256 -24.55 27.90 -30.90
N ASP A 257 -23.86 27.78 -32.04
CA ASP A 257 -24.10 28.67 -33.17
C ASP A 257 -25.59 28.59 -33.54
N GLY A 258 -26.22 29.75 -33.59
CA GLY A 258 -27.64 29.86 -33.89
C GLY A 258 -28.02 31.30 -34.23
N ASN A 259 -27.41 31.84 -35.28
CA ASN A 259 -27.96 32.94 -36.07
C ASN A 259 -29.48 32.81 -36.20
N THR A 260 -30.26 33.83 -35.80
CA THR A 260 -31.54 34.22 -36.43
C THR A 260 -32.00 35.61 -35.92
N LEU A 261 -31.95 36.60 -36.82
CA LEU A 261 -32.85 37.77 -37.01
C LEU A 261 -33.07 38.79 -35.86
N ARG A 262 -32.47 39.98 -35.99
CA ARG A 262 -33.11 41.20 -36.54
C ARG A 262 -32.10 42.33 -36.71
#